data_AF-A0A0Q4RCG0-F1
#
_entry.id   AF-A0A0Q4RCG0-F1
#
_cell.length_a   1.000
_cell.length_b   1.000
_cell.length_c   1.000
_cell.angle_alpha   90.00
_cell.angle_beta   90.00
_cell.angle_gamma   90.00
#
_symmetry.space_group_name_H-M   'P 1'
#
loop_
_entity.id
_entity.type
_entity.pdbx_description
1 polymer ?
#
loop_
_entity_poly.entity_id
_entity_poly.type
_entity_poly.pdbx_seq_one_letter_code
_entity_poly.pdbx_strand_id
1 'polypeptide(L)'
;MKTKQKLTKEELEAFFLEYKQAFPLKINPYNFKMWLERQHNIKVDRKTILGRINDKFELEKKNKLIKVQIEERECVEARNILSLIEDCQNDPQALRKLGNQLQRDFDMMNFLSKDKLKFEKENEKLHLRIVKLNKEVTKLQVENNKLMDDVDFYTVKSDQLLALSANSIYYHSDENIILKMQDSAIKFYPPSLKVIENPNSMVQQKAKDPKVLFIEKLQEKSKKIISTPNIMDKPKTEEIPLIGGAFQDNNLVRVVEQCEYLDLKSAMIYLSTEVVNYFNSVHLPKLQLREGIKLIKQKCHPDFILTLHSSLRLNLSNLEDKTIVAKSVKLLKKQIEIADNYYYADQLVIHPGSYVRMNDYQSGIKLLIESLNEVITREQDVKVVIENMAGKGTELGRNFYEMASILDGVKYNDKLKVCLDTCHLWDSGYDIKERFDEVLTEFDKLIGTDMVGMLHINDSVGDRKCKLDRHANIGAGKIGVKALSELCKSSEFKHAVKILETPSIGGMPAYRHERRILEESGIHPNWIECIRREILLPFEEMYG
;
A
#
# COMPACT_ATOMS: atom_id res chain seq x y z
N MET A 1 -8.56 -47.22 36.20
CA MET A 1 -7.32 -46.47 35.93
C MET A 1 -6.87 -46.75 34.50
N LYS A 2 -6.99 -45.79 33.57
CA LYS A 2 -6.43 -45.97 32.21
C LYS A 2 -4.93 -45.67 32.29
N THR A 3 -4.11 -46.71 32.15
CA THR A 3 -2.64 -46.66 32.24
C THR A 3 -2.06 -45.74 31.17
N LYS A 4 -1.12 -44.86 31.54
CA LYS A 4 -0.34 -44.08 30.58
C LYS A 4 0.49 -45.06 29.74
N GLN A 5 0.15 -45.23 28.48
CA GLN A 5 0.94 -46.06 27.58
C GLN A 5 2.24 -45.33 27.21
N LYS A 6 3.37 -46.02 27.36
CA LYS A 6 4.67 -45.54 26.91
C LYS A 6 4.82 -45.83 25.41
N LEU A 7 4.17 -45.01 24.59
CA LEU A 7 4.30 -45.13 23.13
C LEU A 7 5.72 -44.79 22.68
N THR A 8 6.36 -45.63 21.88
CA THR A 8 7.66 -45.35 21.26
C THR A 8 7.59 -44.17 20.29
N LYS A 9 8.74 -43.70 19.79
CA LYS A 9 8.75 -42.63 18.79
C LYS A 9 8.04 -43.08 17.51
N GLU A 10 8.30 -44.31 17.08
CA GLU A 10 7.76 -44.91 15.87
C GLU A 10 6.23 -45.05 15.95
N GLU A 11 5.71 -45.49 17.12
CA GLU A 11 4.27 -45.58 17.36
C GLU A 11 3.61 -44.20 17.30
N LEU A 12 4.23 -43.18 17.93
CA LEU A 12 3.74 -41.80 17.87
C LEU A 12 3.79 -41.22 16.45
N GLU A 13 4.80 -41.56 15.65
CA GLU A 13 4.89 -41.13 14.25
C GLU A 13 3.81 -41.79 13.37
N ALA A 14 3.51 -43.07 13.59
CA ALA A 14 2.44 -43.77 12.89
C ALA A 14 1.07 -43.13 13.19
N PHE A 15 0.77 -42.90 14.47
CA PHE A 15 -0.45 -42.18 14.86
C PHE A 15 -0.47 -40.74 14.34
N PHE A 16 0.67 -40.06 14.31
CA PHE A 16 0.76 -38.71 13.77
C PHE A 16 0.43 -38.67 12.27
N LEU A 17 0.83 -39.69 11.51
CA LEU A 17 0.52 -39.81 10.09
C LEU A 17 -0.99 -40.03 9.87
N GLU A 18 -1.61 -40.91 10.65
CA GLU A 18 -3.05 -41.14 10.65
C GLU A 18 -3.83 -39.88 11.03
N TYR A 19 -3.42 -39.21 12.12
CA TYR A 19 -4.00 -37.94 12.55
C TYR A 19 -3.88 -36.85 11.50
N LYS A 20 -2.72 -36.74 10.84
CA LYS A 20 -2.47 -35.78 9.77
C LYS A 20 -3.42 -35.99 8.60
N GLN A 21 -3.70 -37.24 8.23
CA GLN A 21 -4.66 -37.56 7.16
C GLN A 21 -6.09 -37.19 7.56
N ALA A 22 -6.48 -37.44 8.81
CA ALA A 22 -7.83 -37.16 9.28
C ALA A 22 -8.09 -35.66 9.59
N PHE A 23 -7.06 -34.91 10.02
CA PHE A 23 -7.19 -33.51 10.49
C PHE A 23 -6.11 -32.57 9.94
N PRO A 24 -5.97 -32.44 8.60
CA PRO A 24 -4.85 -31.75 7.97
C PRO A 24 -4.73 -30.25 8.33
N LEU A 25 -5.83 -29.60 8.72
CA LEU A 25 -5.84 -28.17 9.04
C LEU A 25 -5.60 -27.84 10.52
N LYS A 26 -5.71 -28.84 11.41
CA LYS A 26 -5.67 -28.67 12.88
C LYS A 26 -4.45 -29.35 13.53
N ILE A 27 -3.35 -29.46 12.79
CA ILE A 27 -2.13 -30.12 13.24
C ILE A 27 -1.40 -29.27 14.28
N ASN A 28 -1.55 -29.64 15.55
CA ASN A 28 -0.72 -29.14 16.64
C ASN A 28 -0.65 -30.19 17.78
N PRO A 29 0.35 -30.10 18.67
CA PRO A 29 0.59 -31.10 19.71
C PRO A 29 -0.57 -31.28 20.70
N TYR A 30 -1.38 -30.23 20.92
CA TYR A 30 -2.52 -30.29 21.83
C TYR A 30 -3.69 -31.06 21.21
N ASN A 31 -4.04 -30.75 19.96
CA ASN A 31 -5.12 -31.43 19.26
C ASN A 31 -4.78 -32.89 18.96
N PHE A 32 -3.51 -33.19 18.63
CA PHE A 32 -3.05 -34.57 18.45
C PHE A 32 -3.19 -35.39 19.73
N LYS A 33 -2.80 -34.83 20.88
CA LYS A 33 -3.03 -35.46 22.19
C LYS A 33 -4.50 -35.74 22.44
N MET A 34 -5.37 -34.75 22.18
CA MET A 34 -6.81 -34.90 22.37
C MET A 34 -7.41 -35.96 21.44
N TRP A 35 -6.91 -36.05 20.22
CA TRP A 35 -7.33 -37.05 19.26
C TRP A 35 -6.91 -38.47 19.68
N LEU A 36 -5.66 -38.68 20.11
CA LEU A 36 -5.20 -39.95 20.68
C LEU A 36 -6.06 -40.41 21.86
N GLU A 37 -6.40 -39.48 22.76
CA GLU A 37 -7.23 -39.77 23.93
C GLU A 37 -8.69 -40.12 23.56
N ARG A 38 -9.22 -39.56 22.47
CA ARG A 38 -10.63 -39.73 22.08
C ARG A 38 -10.86 -40.87 21.10
N GLN A 39 -9.97 -41.04 20.11
CA GLN A 39 -10.15 -42.00 19.01
C GLN A 39 -9.45 -43.33 19.27
N HIS A 40 -8.29 -43.30 19.94
CA HIS A 40 -7.53 -44.52 20.26
C HIS A 40 -7.54 -44.85 21.75
N ASN A 41 -8.18 -44.01 22.57
CA ASN A 41 -8.23 -44.16 24.03
C ASN A 41 -6.84 -44.20 24.69
N ILE A 42 -5.85 -43.55 24.07
CA ILE A 42 -4.45 -43.53 24.52
C ILE A 42 -4.16 -42.24 25.28
N LYS A 43 -3.73 -42.35 26.55
CA LYS A 43 -3.30 -41.21 27.37
C LYS A 43 -1.79 -41.05 27.37
N VAL A 44 -1.29 -40.01 26.70
CA VAL A 44 0.12 -39.61 26.68
C VAL A 44 0.23 -38.11 27.01
N ASP A 45 1.23 -37.71 27.79
CA ASP A 45 1.41 -36.30 28.13
C ASP A 45 2.09 -35.52 26.99
N ARG A 46 1.79 -34.22 26.94
CA ARG A 46 2.29 -33.32 25.89
C ARG A 46 3.82 -33.22 25.89
N LYS A 47 4.47 -33.33 27.05
CA LYS A 47 5.93 -33.27 27.16
C LYS A 47 6.58 -34.48 26.48
N THR A 48 5.97 -35.67 26.62
CA THR A 48 6.42 -36.89 25.94
C THR A 48 6.21 -36.81 24.42
N ILE A 49 5.07 -36.27 23.95
CA ILE A 49 4.83 -36.03 22.51
C ILE A 49 5.89 -35.08 21.94
N LEU A 50 6.08 -33.93 22.57
CA LEU A 50 7.04 -32.92 22.13
C LEU A 50 8.47 -33.44 22.19
N GLY A 51 8.82 -34.21 23.23
CA GLY A 51 10.16 -34.78 23.36
C GLY A 51 10.51 -35.82 22.30
N ARG A 52 9.52 -36.41 21.62
CA ARG A 52 9.73 -37.53 20.67
C ARG A 52 9.49 -37.15 19.21
N ILE A 53 8.48 -36.32 18.93
CA ILE A 53 8.03 -36.01 17.56
C ILE A 53 7.77 -34.51 17.30
N ASN A 54 8.35 -33.60 18.09
CA ASN A 54 8.17 -32.14 17.85
C ASN A 54 8.69 -31.70 16.48
N ASP A 55 9.73 -32.36 15.97
CA ASP A 55 10.24 -32.19 14.61
C ASP A 55 9.15 -32.37 13.54
N LYS A 56 8.21 -33.30 13.74
CA LYS A 56 7.08 -33.50 12.82
C LYS A 56 6.08 -32.35 12.86
N PHE A 57 5.78 -31.80 14.04
CA PHE A 57 4.90 -30.64 14.17
C PHE A 57 5.53 -29.37 13.59
N GLU A 58 6.82 -29.15 13.82
CA GLU A 58 7.55 -28.02 13.24
C GLU A 58 7.69 -28.18 11.72
N LEU A 59 7.88 -29.41 11.21
CA LEU A 59 7.87 -29.68 9.78
C LEU A 59 6.50 -29.40 9.16
N GLU A 60 5.39 -29.78 9.80
CA GLU A 60 4.05 -29.45 9.29
C GLU A 60 3.74 -27.96 9.39
N LYS A 61 4.21 -27.27 10.44
CA LYS A 61 4.09 -25.81 10.57
C LYS A 61 4.89 -25.10 9.47
N LYS A 62 6.10 -25.59 9.17
CA LYS A 62 6.93 -25.11 8.06
C LYS A 62 6.31 -25.44 6.71
N ASN A 63 5.79 -26.65 6.51
CA ASN A 63 5.07 -27.04 5.30
C ASN A 63 3.78 -26.25 5.13
N LYS A 64 3.08 -25.88 6.21
CA LYS A 64 1.90 -25.02 6.14
C LYS A 64 2.28 -23.57 5.84
N LEU A 65 3.41 -23.06 6.37
CA LEU A 65 3.97 -21.78 5.97
C LEU A 65 4.37 -21.78 4.48
N ILE A 66 5.04 -22.84 4.03
CA ILE A 66 5.44 -23.05 2.64
C ILE A 66 4.22 -23.24 1.76
N LYS A 67 3.18 -23.96 2.21
CA LYS A 67 1.95 -24.17 1.44
C LYS A 67 1.06 -22.94 1.45
N VAL A 68 1.11 -22.08 2.46
CA VAL A 68 0.50 -20.74 2.42
C VAL A 68 1.31 -19.83 1.49
N GLN A 69 2.64 -19.90 1.51
CA GLN A 69 3.51 -19.14 0.59
C GLN A 69 3.47 -19.66 -0.86
N ILE A 70 3.17 -20.94 -1.07
CA ILE A 70 2.96 -21.60 -2.36
C ILE A 70 1.51 -21.44 -2.80
N GLU A 71 0.49 -21.53 -1.95
CA GLU A 71 -0.91 -21.22 -2.34
C GLU A 71 -1.10 -19.70 -2.58
N GLU A 72 -0.25 -18.85 -1.98
CA GLU A 72 -0.12 -17.42 -2.30
C GLU A 72 0.70 -17.15 -3.58
N ARG A 73 1.46 -18.13 -4.12
CA ARG A 73 2.30 -17.97 -5.33
C ARG A 73 2.03 -18.95 -6.49
N GLU A 74 1.21 -19.99 -6.31
CA GLU A 74 0.90 -21.03 -7.30
C GLU A 74 -0.62 -21.23 -7.43
N CYS A 75 -1.36 -20.20 -7.84
CA CYS A 75 -2.63 -20.42 -8.55
C CYS A 75 -3.13 -19.27 -9.44
N VAL A 76 -2.41 -18.16 -9.55
CA VAL A 76 -2.76 -17.07 -10.49
C VAL A 76 -1.77 -17.02 -11.65
N GLU A 77 -0.46 -17.10 -11.39
CA GLU A 77 0.56 -16.95 -12.43
C GLU A 77 0.67 -18.15 -13.39
N ALA A 78 0.60 -19.40 -12.92
CA ALA A 78 0.75 -20.56 -13.81
C ALA A 78 -0.40 -20.73 -14.83
N ARG A 79 -1.64 -20.38 -14.46
CA ARG A 79 -2.78 -20.38 -15.39
C ARG A 79 -2.74 -19.17 -16.32
N ASN A 80 -2.32 -18.01 -15.83
CA ASN A 80 -2.15 -16.82 -16.66
C ASN A 80 -1.02 -17.01 -17.68
N ILE A 81 0.07 -17.68 -17.33
CA ILE A 81 1.18 -17.96 -18.24
C ILE A 81 0.76 -18.96 -19.34
N LEU A 82 -0.02 -19.99 -19.02
CA LEU A 82 -0.56 -20.91 -20.04
C LEU A 82 -1.53 -20.19 -21.01
N SER A 83 -2.39 -19.32 -20.50
CA SER A 83 -3.25 -18.45 -21.32
C SER A 83 -2.42 -17.50 -22.20
N LEU A 84 -1.41 -16.84 -21.63
CA LEU A 84 -0.53 -15.93 -22.37
C LEU A 84 0.30 -16.65 -23.43
N ILE A 85 0.70 -17.90 -23.19
CA ILE A 85 1.39 -18.73 -24.18
C ILE A 85 0.43 -19.05 -25.34
N GLU A 86 -0.82 -19.45 -25.06
CA GLU A 86 -1.86 -19.68 -26.08
C GLU A 86 -2.17 -18.42 -26.91
N ASP A 87 -2.28 -17.26 -26.25
CA ASP A 87 -2.53 -15.96 -26.89
C ASP A 87 -1.37 -15.49 -27.78
N CYS A 88 -0.15 -15.94 -27.49
CA CYS A 88 1.06 -15.56 -28.21
C CYS A 88 1.50 -16.58 -29.29
N GLN A 89 0.80 -17.71 -29.46
CA GLN A 89 1.21 -18.82 -30.33
C GLN A 89 1.50 -18.44 -31.80
N ASN A 90 0.94 -17.33 -32.28
CA ASN A 90 1.08 -16.88 -33.68
C ASN A 90 2.01 -15.64 -33.84
N ASP A 91 2.63 -15.13 -32.77
CA ASP A 91 3.54 -13.98 -32.81
C ASP A 91 4.95 -14.34 -32.27
N PRO A 92 5.93 -14.52 -33.17
CA PRO A 92 7.30 -14.90 -32.81
C PRO A 92 8.04 -13.87 -31.94
N GLN A 93 7.70 -12.57 -31.99
CA GLN A 93 8.30 -11.54 -31.15
C GLN A 93 7.70 -11.53 -29.74
N ALA A 94 6.39 -11.74 -29.63
CA ALA A 94 5.71 -11.85 -28.35
C ALA A 94 6.17 -13.10 -27.58
N LEU A 95 6.28 -14.25 -28.26
CA LEU A 95 6.85 -15.47 -27.69
C LEU A 95 8.30 -15.29 -27.22
N ARG A 96 9.12 -14.54 -27.97
CA ARG A 96 10.52 -14.29 -27.60
C ARG A 96 10.63 -13.37 -26.38
N LYS A 97 9.79 -12.35 -26.26
CA LYS A 97 9.73 -11.49 -25.06
C LYS A 97 9.23 -12.25 -23.84
N LEU A 98 8.19 -13.08 -23.99
CA LEU A 98 7.66 -13.91 -22.92
C LEU A 98 8.69 -14.95 -22.46
N GLY A 99 9.40 -15.60 -23.40
CA GLY A 99 10.48 -16.53 -23.10
C GLY A 99 11.64 -15.88 -22.31
N ASN A 100 12.06 -14.67 -22.70
CA ASN A 100 13.12 -13.93 -22.01
C ASN A 100 12.68 -13.43 -20.62
N GLN A 101 11.39 -13.14 -20.43
CA GLN A 101 10.84 -12.77 -19.13
C GLN A 101 10.83 -13.97 -18.19
N LEU A 102 10.26 -15.10 -18.64
CA LEU A 102 10.19 -16.33 -17.87
C LEU A 102 11.57 -16.89 -17.52
N GLN A 103 12.56 -16.77 -18.42
CA GLN A 103 13.94 -17.16 -18.16
C GLN A 103 14.59 -16.32 -17.05
N ARG A 104 14.33 -15.00 -17.03
CA ARG A 104 14.85 -14.11 -15.97
C ARG A 104 14.20 -14.40 -14.62
N ASP A 105 12.89 -14.65 -14.60
CA ASP A 105 12.17 -15.04 -13.39
C ASP A 105 12.65 -16.40 -12.87
N PHE A 106 12.91 -17.34 -13.79
CA PHE A 106 13.47 -18.66 -13.48
C PHE A 106 14.90 -18.59 -12.91
N ASP A 107 15.76 -17.74 -13.48
CA ASP A 107 17.13 -17.53 -13.01
C ASP A 107 17.15 -16.85 -11.63
N MET A 108 16.20 -15.93 -11.38
CA MET A 108 15.98 -15.31 -10.08
C MET A 108 15.44 -16.30 -9.03
N MET A 109 14.61 -17.25 -9.42
CA MET A 109 14.14 -18.32 -8.51
C MET A 109 15.25 -19.34 -8.20
N ASN A 110 16.09 -19.69 -9.16
CA ASN A 110 17.27 -20.55 -8.95
C ASN A 110 18.31 -19.91 -8.01
N PHE A 111 18.43 -18.58 -8.01
CA PHE A 111 19.27 -17.85 -7.05
C PHE A 111 18.78 -18.01 -5.60
N LEU A 112 17.48 -18.28 -5.40
CA LEU A 112 16.83 -18.31 -4.08
C LEU A 112 16.63 -19.71 -3.49
N SER A 113 16.76 -20.80 -4.25
CA SER A 113 16.46 -22.15 -3.76
C SER A 113 17.72 -23.01 -3.52
N LYS A 114 18.01 -23.32 -2.25
CA LYS A 114 19.21 -24.07 -1.82
C LYS A 114 19.05 -25.60 -1.72
N ASP A 115 17.98 -26.22 -2.24
CA ASP A 115 17.85 -27.70 -2.22
C ASP A 115 17.37 -28.25 -3.57
N LYS A 116 18.28 -28.96 -4.25
CA LYS A 116 18.36 -29.05 -5.71
C LYS A 116 17.71 -30.30 -6.34
N LEU A 117 17.44 -31.36 -5.60
CA LEU A 117 17.37 -32.68 -6.24
C LEU A 117 15.99 -33.12 -6.79
N LYS A 118 14.90 -32.43 -6.44
CA LYS A 118 13.55 -32.76 -6.96
C LYS A 118 13.13 -31.87 -8.15
N PHE A 119 13.82 -30.75 -8.33
CA PHE A 119 13.54 -29.72 -9.35
C PHE A 119 14.28 -29.99 -10.68
N GLU A 120 15.37 -30.76 -10.66
CA GLU A 120 16.25 -30.97 -11.83
C GLU A 120 15.60 -31.83 -12.94
N LYS A 121 14.77 -32.84 -12.61
CA LYS A 121 14.24 -33.78 -13.62
C LYS A 121 13.11 -33.24 -14.50
N GLU A 122 12.29 -32.31 -14.00
CA GLU A 122 11.24 -31.68 -14.81
C GLU A 122 11.76 -30.46 -15.57
N ASN A 123 12.74 -29.73 -15.01
CA ASN A 123 13.41 -28.63 -15.70
C ASN A 123 14.29 -29.07 -16.85
N GLU A 124 14.94 -30.23 -16.78
CA GLU A 124 15.78 -30.72 -17.88
C GLU A 124 14.96 -30.94 -19.16
N LYS A 125 13.71 -31.39 -19.04
CA LYS A 125 12.76 -31.51 -20.17
C LYS A 125 12.36 -30.17 -20.75
N LEU A 126 12.17 -29.16 -19.90
CA LEU A 126 11.80 -27.80 -20.32
C LEU A 126 12.99 -27.11 -21.01
N HIS A 127 14.17 -27.26 -20.42
CA HIS A 127 15.43 -26.68 -20.90
C HIS A 127 15.83 -27.25 -22.28
N LEU A 128 15.70 -28.57 -22.49
CA LEU A 128 15.94 -29.19 -23.80
C LEU A 128 15.00 -28.67 -24.91
N ARG A 129 13.78 -28.26 -24.53
CA ARG A 129 12.78 -27.71 -25.47
C ARG A 129 13.07 -26.26 -25.86
N ILE A 130 13.53 -25.46 -24.89
CA ILE A 130 13.99 -24.08 -25.09
C ILE A 130 15.26 -24.03 -25.96
N VAL A 131 16.22 -24.93 -25.72
CA VAL A 131 17.47 -25.01 -26.51
C VAL A 131 17.19 -25.37 -27.97
N LYS A 132 16.19 -26.22 -28.24
CA LYS A 132 15.79 -26.59 -29.62
C LYS A 132 15.19 -25.39 -30.37
N LEU A 133 14.34 -24.61 -29.71
CA LEU A 133 13.72 -23.39 -30.25
C LEU A 133 14.76 -22.28 -30.54
N ASN A 134 15.74 -22.11 -29.66
CA ASN A 134 16.80 -21.12 -29.84
C ASN A 134 17.71 -21.42 -31.04
N LYS A 135 17.97 -22.70 -31.35
CA LYS A 135 18.77 -23.08 -32.54
C LYS A 135 18.06 -22.76 -33.88
N GLU A 136 16.74 -22.86 -33.94
CA GLU A 136 15.97 -22.47 -35.13
C GLU A 136 15.96 -20.95 -35.31
N VAL A 137 15.90 -20.20 -34.22
CA VAL A 137 15.97 -18.73 -34.17
C VAL A 137 17.32 -18.20 -34.68
N THR A 138 18.45 -18.77 -34.26
CA THR A 138 19.78 -18.31 -34.68
C THR A 138 20.01 -18.54 -36.19
N LYS A 139 19.45 -19.62 -36.75
CA LYS A 139 19.57 -19.93 -38.19
C LYS A 139 18.91 -18.86 -39.07
N LEU A 140 17.82 -18.26 -38.59
CA LEU A 140 17.08 -17.19 -39.26
C LEU A 140 17.72 -15.80 -39.13
N GLN A 141 18.63 -15.61 -38.17
CA GLN A 141 19.28 -14.30 -37.92
C GLN A 141 20.59 -14.11 -38.70
N VAL A 142 21.31 -15.18 -39.04
CA VAL A 142 22.57 -15.11 -39.81
C VAL A 142 22.34 -14.73 -41.27
N GLU A 143 21.13 -14.93 -41.79
CA GLU A 143 20.79 -14.57 -43.18
C GLU A 143 20.60 -13.07 -43.41
N ASN A 144 20.50 -12.24 -42.34
CA ASN A 144 19.91 -10.90 -42.48
C ASN A 144 20.83 -9.69 -42.27
N ASN A 145 22.09 -9.80 -41.81
CA ASN A 145 22.94 -8.60 -41.59
C ASN A 145 24.43 -8.83 -41.91
N LYS A 146 24.85 -8.39 -43.10
CA LYS A 146 26.21 -7.93 -43.45
C LYS A 146 26.08 -6.45 -43.86
N LEU A 147 27.09 -5.62 -43.55
CA LEU A 147 27.26 -4.17 -43.80
C LEU A 147 26.88 -3.32 -42.56
N MET A 148 27.65 -2.35 -42.06
CA MET A 148 28.94 -1.72 -42.41
C MET A 148 29.42 -0.92 -41.17
N ASP A 149 30.74 -0.73 -41.09
CA ASP A 149 31.49 0.03 -40.05
C ASP A 149 31.82 1.50 -40.47
N ASP A 150 32.17 2.31 -39.46
CA ASP A 150 33.06 3.50 -39.37
C ASP A 150 32.71 4.93 -39.88
N VAL A 151 32.34 5.83 -38.95
CA VAL A 151 32.75 7.28 -38.81
C VAL A 151 32.51 7.74 -37.33
N ASP A 152 33.46 8.44 -36.69
CA ASP A 152 33.35 8.93 -35.30
C ASP A 152 32.40 10.14 -35.11
N PHE A 153 31.38 9.97 -34.25
CA PHE A 153 30.51 11.02 -33.68
C PHE A 153 30.36 10.83 -32.15
N TYR A 154 30.22 11.91 -31.38
CA TYR A 154 29.87 11.81 -29.96
C TYR A 154 28.35 11.79 -29.76
N THR A 155 27.84 10.66 -29.28
CA THR A 155 26.43 10.42 -28.92
C THR A 155 26.21 10.66 -27.43
N VAL A 156 25.24 11.50 -27.06
CA VAL A 156 24.79 11.63 -25.67
C VAL A 156 23.57 10.73 -25.48
N LYS A 157 23.63 9.78 -24.55
CA LYS A 157 22.48 8.95 -24.18
C LYS A 157 21.42 9.80 -23.47
N SER A 158 20.15 9.43 -23.65
CA SER A 158 18.93 10.09 -23.13
C SER A 158 18.95 10.47 -21.64
N ASP A 159 19.87 9.87 -20.90
CA ASP A 159 19.99 9.83 -19.45
C ASP A 159 20.98 10.90 -18.90
N GLN A 160 21.56 11.75 -19.74
CA GLN A 160 22.42 12.88 -19.32
C GLN A 160 21.84 14.29 -19.57
N LEU A 161 20.51 14.44 -19.62
CA LEU A 161 19.86 15.74 -19.88
C LEU A 161 19.64 16.64 -18.66
N LEU A 162 20.20 16.33 -17.48
CA LEU A 162 19.97 17.09 -16.23
C LEU A 162 21.17 17.93 -15.74
N ALA A 163 21.95 18.49 -16.66
CA ALA A 163 22.81 19.63 -16.36
C ALA A 163 23.05 20.45 -17.64
N LEU A 164 22.07 21.27 -18.05
CA LEU A 164 22.21 22.13 -19.23
C LEU A 164 22.48 23.57 -18.81
N SER A 165 23.64 24.09 -19.22
CA SER A 165 23.94 25.53 -19.10
C SER A 165 23.26 26.30 -20.23
N ALA A 166 22.84 27.54 -19.96
CA ALA A 166 21.95 28.32 -20.82
C ALA A 166 22.49 28.69 -22.23
N ASN A 167 23.66 28.23 -22.66
CA ASN A 167 24.31 28.64 -23.91
C ASN A 167 24.86 27.52 -24.83
N SER A 168 24.51 26.25 -24.60
CA SER A 168 25.05 25.11 -25.37
C SER A 168 24.17 24.69 -26.58
N ILE A 169 24.79 24.18 -27.65
CA ILE A 169 24.14 23.68 -28.87
C ILE A 169 24.31 22.16 -28.94
N TYR A 170 23.22 21.41 -29.20
CA TYR A 170 23.24 19.93 -29.16
C TYR A 170 22.67 19.32 -30.45
N TYR A 171 23.19 18.14 -30.83
CA TYR A 171 22.81 17.40 -32.03
C TYR A 171 22.23 16.03 -31.68
N HIS A 172 21.04 15.72 -32.19
CA HIS A 172 20.41 14.41 -32.04
C HIS A 172 20.71 13.55 -33.27
N SER A 173 21.56 12.54 -33.11
CA SER A 173 22.11 11.74 -34.21
C SER A 173 21.04 10.96 -35.00
N ASP A 174 20.00 10.47 -34.33
CA ASP A 174 19.02 9.58 -34.98
C ASP A 174 17.99 10.33 -35.82
N GLU A 175 17.88 11.65 -35.62
CA GLU A 175 16.89 12.50 -36.33
C GLU A 175 17.52 13.68 -37.08
N ASN A 176 18.85 13.86 -37.00
CA ASN A 176 19.61 14.98 -37.55
C ASN A 176 19.10 16.37 -37.11
N ILE A 177 18.67 16.53 -35.85
CA ILE A 177 18.09 17.79 -35.34
C ILE A 177 19.08 18.53 -34.43
N ILE A 178 19.16 19.86 -34.58
CA ILE A 178 19.90 20.73 -33.67
C ILE A 178 18.94 21.37 -32.65
N LEU A 179 19.29 21.26 -31.37
CA LEU A 179 18.54 21.81 -30.23
C LEU A 179 19.31 22.98 -29.62
N LYS A 180 18.61 24.08 -29.37
CA LYS A 180 19.13 25.24 -28.62
C LYS A 180 18.07 25.74 -27.62
N MET A 181 18.46 25.88 -26.36
CA MET A 181 17.62 26.51 -25.33
C MET A 181 17.65 28.04 -25.50
N GLN A 182 16.47 28.67 -25.47
CA GLN A 182 16.34 30.13 -25.47
C GLN A 182 15.09 30.52 -24.68
N ASP A 183 15.24 31.40 -23.68
CA ASP A 183 14.15 31.96 -22.87
C ASP A 183 13.15 30.91 -22.33
N SER A 184 13.70 29.86 -21.69
CA SER A 184 12.93 28.76 -21.07
C SER A 184 12.07 27.92 -22.02
N ALA A 185 12.29 28.02 -23.35
CA ALA A 185 11.67 27.17 -24.35
C ALA A 185 12.72 26.41 -25.19
N ILE A 186 12.40 25.18 -25.60
CA ILE A 186 13.23 24.37 -26.50
C ILE A 186 12.81 24.65 -27.94
N LYS A 187 13.76 25.10 -28.79
CA LYS A 187 13.55 25.28 -30.23
C LYS A 187 14.27 24.20 -31.04
N PHE A 188 13.61 23.69 -32.07
CA PHE A 188 14.10 22.66 -32.99
C PHE A 188 14.50 23.30 -34.32
N TYR A 189 15.70 22.97 -34.82
CA TYR A 189 16.17 23.44 -36.14
C TYR A 189 16.53 22.24 -37.04
N PRO A 190 15.96 22.13 -38.25
CA PRO A 190 16.39 21.15 -39.23
C PRO A 190 17.79 21.49 -39.78
N PRO A 191 18.57 20.47 -40.21
CA PRO A 191 20.00 20.61 -40.50
C PRO A 191 20.30 21.34 -41.82
N SER A 192 19.28 21.64 -42.65
CA SER A 192 19.44 22.36 -43.92
C SER A 192 19.30 23.87 -43.81
N LEU A 193 19.08 24.43 -42.61
CA LEU A 193 19.17 25.87 -42.39
C LEU A 193 20.65 26.29 -42.37
N LYS A 194 21.20 26.62 -43.54
CA LYS A 194 22.38 27.49 -43.59
C LYS A 194 22.03 28.76 -42.82
N VAL A 195 22.84 29.07 -41.81
CA VAL A 195 22.80 30.34 -41.08
C VAL A 195 22.90 31.47 -42.11
N ILE A 196 21.80 32.18 -42.32
CA ILE A 196 21.80 33.44 -43.08
C ILE A 196 21.91 34.56 -42.05
N GLU A 197 23.06 35.22 -42.02
CA GLU A 197 23.31 36.43 -41.23
C GLU A 197 22.58 37.63 -41.84
N ASN A 198 21.26 37.76 -41.64
CA ASN A 198 20.59 39.06 -41.47
C ASN A 198 19.08 38.90 -41.17
N PRO A 199 18.47 39.64 -40.20
CA PRO A 199 17.07 39.44 -39.80
C PRO A 199 16.00 40.09 -40.68
N ASN A 200 16.32 40.57 -41.89
CA ASN A 200 15.37 41.29 -42.74
C ASN A 200 15.35 40.74 -44.17
N SER A 201 14.63 39.64 -44.42
CA SER A 201 13.83 39.52 -45.64
C SER A 201 12.81 38.39 -45.53
N MET A 202 11.59 38.80 -45.83
CA MET A 202 10.33 38.10 -45.75
C MET A 202 10.12 37.06 -46.86
N VAL A 203 9.29 36.07 -46.55
CA VAL A 203 8.15 35.58 -47.37
C VAL A 203 8.47 34.87 -48.69
N GLN A 204 7.66 33.84 -48.95
CA GLN A 204 7.51 33.05 -50.19
C GLN A 204 8.37 31.79 -50.29
N GLN A 205 7.88 30.71 -49.68
CA GLN A 205 7.47 29.49 -50.41
C GLN A 205 6.84 28.50 -49.43
N LYS A 206 5.55 28.70 -49.14
CA LYS A 206 4.68 27.59 -48.71
C LYS A 206 4.42 26.75 -49.96
N ALA A 207 4.80 25.48 -49.95
CA ALA A 207 3.94 24.35 -50.35
C ALA A 207 4.75 23.06 -50.61
N LYS A 208 4.23 21.94 -50.08
CA LYS A 208 4.45 20.53 -50.49
C LYS A 208 5.58 19.71 -49.84
N ASP A 209 5.91 19.91 -48.57
CA ASP A 209 6.62 18.86 -47.81
C ASP A 209 5.64 18.10 -46.88
N PRO A 210 5.43 16.78 -47.05
CA PRO A 210 4.61 15.95 -46.17
C PRO A 210 5.02 16.02 -44.69
N LYS A 211 6.30 16.27 -44.40
CA LYS A 211 6.81 16.39 -43.02
C LYS A 211 6.41 17.72 -42.37
N VAL A 212 6.32 18.81 -43.14
CA VAL A 212 5.81 20.10 -42.64
C VAL A 212 4.31 20.00 -42.35
N LEU A 213 3.54 19.28 -43.19
CA LEU A 213 2.12 19.00 -42.92
C LEU A 213 1.92 18.11 -41.68
N PHE A 214 2.85 17.18 -41.41
CA PHE A 214 2.84 16.34 -40.21
C PHE A 214 3.17 17.14 -38.94
N ILE A 215 4.13 18.06 -39.03
CA ILE A 215 4.48 18.98 -37.93
C ILE A 215 3.36 19.98 -37.67
N GLU A 216 2.72 20.55 -38.70
CA GLU A 216 1.54 21.41 -38.52
C GLU A 216 0.36 20.63 -37.90
N LYS A 217 0.16 19.36 -38.27
CA LYS A 217 -0.83 18.47 -37.62
C LYS A 217 -0.47 18.13 -36.16
N LEU A 218 0.81 17.99 -35.84
CA LEU A 218 1.28 17.79 -34.46
C LEU A 218 1.16 19.08 -33.63
N GLN A 219 1.42 20.23 -34.23
CA GLN A 219 1.22 21.55 -33.61
C GLN A 219 -0.28 21.90 -33.45
N GLU A 220 -1.16 21.49 -34.37
CA GLU A 220 -2.61 21.59 -34.19
C GLU A 220 -3.11 20.60 -33.12
N LYS A 221 -2.57 19.38 -33.06
CA LYS A 221 -2.88 18.43 -31.97
C LYS A 221 -2.39 18.95 -30.62
N SER A 222 -1.21 19.56 -30.53
CA SER A 222 -0.74 20.16 -29.27
C SER A 222 -1.55 21.39 -28.88
N LYS A 223 -1.97 22.23 -29.84
CA LYS A 223 -2.91 23.34 -29.57
C LYS A 223 -4.31 22.88 -29.18
N LYS A 224 -4.79 21.72 -29.65
CA LYS A 224 -6.05 21.08 -29.21
C LYS A 224 -5.94 20.40 -27.84
N ILE A 225 -4.76 19.88 -27.47
CA ILE A 225 -4.48 19.40 -26.11
C ILE A 225 -4.38 20.58 -25.12
N ILE A 226 -4.09 21.78 -25.60
CA ILE A 226 -4.01 23.03 -24.81
C ILE A 226 -5.26 23.92 -24.98
N SER A 227 -6.32 23.45 -25.64
CA SER A 227 -7.62 24.14 -25.70
C SER A 227 -8.77 23.22 -25.32
N THR A 228 -8.72 22.70 -24.09
CA THR A 228 -9.94 22.55 -23.29
C THR A 228 -10.51 23.96 -23.03
N PRO A 229 -11.84 24.15 -22.97
CA PRO A 229 -12.45 25.47 -22.84
C PRO A 229 -11.97 26.16 -21.56
N ASN A 230 -11.81 27.49 -21.64
CA ASN A 230 -11.83 28.35 -20.46
C ASN A 230 -13.09 28.03 -19.64
N ILE A 231 -12.95 27.23 -18.58
CA ILE A 231 -13.86 27.25 -17.44
C ILE A 231 -13.34 28.37 -16.53
N MET A 232 -13.47 29.60 -17.03
CA MET A 232 -13.70 30.79 -16.22
C MET A 232 -15.16 31.12 -16.51
N ASP A 233 -16.13 30.44 -15.90
CA ASP A 233 -16.48 30.67 -14.50
C ASP A 233 -15.78 29.75 -13.51
N LYS A 234 -15.00 30.35 -12.61
CA LYS A 234 -14.68 29.71 -11.32
C LYS A 234 -16.03 29.37 -10.67
N PRO A 235 -16.36 28.09 -10.41
CA PRO A 235 -17.26 27.81 -9.31
C PRO A 235 -16.60 28.46 -8.08
N LYS A 236 -17.41 29.06 -7.20
CA LYS A 236 -16.93 29.50 -5.88
C LYS A 236 -16.02 28.40 -5.33
N THR A 237 -14.77 28.74 -5.02
CA THR A 237 -13.75 27.78 -4.58
C THR A 237 -14.26 27.04 -3.35
N GLU A 238 -14.88 25.88 -3.56
CA GLU A 238 -15.04 24.88 -2.52
C GLU A 238 -13.63 24.37 -2.23
N GLU A 239 -13.19 24.52 -0.98
CA GLU A 239 -11.89 24.07 -0.53
C GLU A 239 -11.74 22.58 -0.83
N ILE A 240 -10.78 22.23 -1.69
CA ILE A 240 -10.48 20.83 -2.01
C ILE A 240 -10.12 20.11 -0.69
N PRO A 241 -10.73 18.94 -0.39
CA PRO A 241 -10.50 18.24 0.87
C PRO A 241 -9.01 17.95 1.13
N LEU A 242 -8.57 18.12 2.38
CA LEU A 242 -7.23 17.72 2.82
C LEU A 242 -7.10 16.19 2.84
N ILE A 243 -6.55 15.61 1.77
CA ILE A 243 -6.31 14.17 1.64
C ILE A 243 -4.82 13.86 1.78
N GLY A 244 -4.52 12.92 2.66
CA GLY A 244 -3.20 12.37 2.92
C GLY A 244 -3.17 10.86 2.82
N GLY A 245 -2.07 10.27 3.28
CA GLY A 245 -1.85 8.83 3.28
C GLY A 245 -1.22 8.35 4.58
N ALA A 246 -1.41 7.06 4.88
CA ALA A 246 -0.78 6.40 6.00
C ALA A 246 0.53 5.71 5.61
N PHE A 247 1.54 5.83 6.46
CA PHE A 247 2.90 5.36 6.23
C PHE A 247 3.41 4.52 7.39
N GLN A 248 4.06 3.39 7.06
CA GLN A 248 4.77 2.56 8.04
C GLN A 248 6.22 3.00 8.23
N ASP A 249 6.76 3.83 7.34
CA ASP A 249 8.10 4.39 7.49
C ASP A 249 8.11 5.42 8.62
N ASN A 250 9.04 5.25 9.56
CA ASN A 250 9.19 6.12 10.72
C ASN A 250 10.36 7.12 10.55
N ASN A 251 11.01 7.14 9.39
CA ASN A 251 11.92 8.22 9.02
C ASN A 251 11.13 9.38 8.42
N LEU A 252 11.05 10.49 9.16
CA LEU A 252 10.17 11.59 8.80
C LEU A 252 10.60 12.31 7.51
N VAL A 253 11.90 12.38 7.21
CA VAL A 253 12.38 12.96 5.94
C VAL A 253 11.83 12.18 4.75
N ARG A 254 11.94 10.85 4.77
CA ARG A 254 11.42 10.00 3.69
C ARG A 254 9.90 10.08 3.56
N VAL A 255 9.17 10.12 4.67
CA VAL A 255 7.71 10.30 4.65
C VAL A 255 7.34 11.63 3.98
N VAL A 256 8.06 12.71 4.30
CA VAL A 256 7.82 14.03 3.71
C VAL A 256 8.13 14.05 2.21
N GLU A 257 9.24 13.44 1.80
CA GLU A 257 9.58 13.29 0.38
C GLU A 257 8.55 12.44 -0.38
N GLN A 258 8.02 11.39 0.25
CA GLN A 258 6.93 10.59 -0.32
C GLN A 258 5.63 11.41 -0.44
N CYS A 259 5.30 12.25 0.55
CA CYS A 259 4.13 13.12 0.49
C CYS A 259 4.26 14.16 -0.63
N GLU A 260 5.45 14.77 -0.79
CA GLU A 260 5.76 15.68 -1.89
C GLU A 260 5.64 14.94 -3.24
N TYR A 261 6.24 13.75 -3.34
CA TYR A 261 6.15 12.90 -4.53
C TYR A 261 4.73 12.42 -4.83
N LEU A 262 3.85 12.26 -3.85
CA LEU A 262 2.47 11.81 -4.06
C LEU A 262 1.47 12.96 -4.14
N ASP A 263 1.92 14.20 -3.96
CA ASP A 263 1.07 15.40 -3.85
C ASP A 263 -0.01 15.22 -2.76
N LEU A 264 0.45 14.92 -1.54
CA LEU A 264 -0.38 14.71 -0.35
C LEU A 264 -0.24 15.90 0.61
N LYS A 265 -1.37 16.27 1.23
CA LYS A 265 -1.44 17.44 2.14
C LYS A 265 -1.39 17.07 3.63
N SER A 266 -1.43 15.78 3.94
CA SER A 266 -1.26 15.28 5.30
C SER A 266 -0.60 13.91 5.27
N ALA A 267 -0.05 13.50 6.42
CA ALA A 267 0.52 12.17 6.60
C ALA A 267 0.11 11.62 7.95
N MET A 268 -0.20 10.32 7.98
CA MET A 268 -0.33 9.56 9.21
C MET A 268 0.81 8.56 9.32
N ILE A 269 1.52 8.52 10.45
CA ILE A 269 2.62 7.57 10.67
C ILE A 269 2.25 6.55 11.76
N TYR A 270 2.41 5.26 11.46
CA TYR A 270 2.21 4.20 12.47
C TYR A 270 3.40 4.11 13.43
N LEU A 271 3.13 4.38 14.71
CA LEU A 271 4.09 4.21 15.79
C LEU A 271 4.15 2.75 16.26
N SER A 272 5.12 2.01 15.76
CA SER A 272 5.37 0.65 16.24
C SER A 272 5.89 0.64 17.69
N THR A 273 5.71 -0.48 18.38
CA THR A 273 6.27 -0.64 19.74
C THR A 273 7.79 -0.54 19.73
N GLU A 274 8.46 -1.02 18.68
CA GLU A 274 9.91 -0.86 18.50
C GLU A 274 10.31 0.61 18.38
N VAL A 275 9.54 1.40 17.62
CA VAL A 275 9.79 2.84 17.47
C VAL A 275 9.65 3.55 18.80
N VAL A 276 8.60 3.27 19.56
CA VAL A 276 8.43 3.86 20.90
C VAL A 276 9.59 3.48 21.84
N ASN A 277 10.08 2.24 21.74
CA ASN A 277 11.25 1.82 22.51
C ASN A 277 12.53 2.57 22.09
N TYR A 278 12.66 3.03 20.84
CA TYR A 278 13.79 3.88 20.45
C TYR A 278 13.81 5.20 21.19
N PHE A 279 12.66 5.80 21.52
CA PHE A 279 12.60 7.01 22.35
C PHE A 279 12.99 6.78 23.81
N ASN A 280 13.02 5.53 24.26
CA ASN A 280 13.58 5.15 25.56
C ASN A 280 15.10 4.89 25.49
N SER A 281 15.68 4.95 24.28
CA SER A 281 17.11 4.74 24.01
C SER A 281 17.72 6.02 23.40
N VAL A 282 19.04 6.17 23.44
CA VAL A 282 19.71 7.40 22.93
C VAL A 282 19.74 7.47 21.38
N HIS A 283 19.04 6.58 20.66
CA HIS A 283 19.18 6.37 19.20
C HIS A 283 18.08 7.01 18.35
N LEU A 284 17.77 8.29 18.60
CA LEU A 284 16.88 9.12 17.77
C LEU A 284 17.34 9.42 16.32
N PRO A 285 18.64 9.43 15.94
CA PRO A 285 19.08 9.88 14.61
C PRO A 285 18.47 9.14 13.41
N LYS A 286 18.02 7.89 13.59
CA LYS A 286 17.42 7.09 12.50
C LYS A 286 16.06 7.59 12.04
N LEU A 287 15.33 8.25 12.93
CA LEU A 287 13.99 8.79 12.66
C LEU A 287 14.04 10.14 11.92
N GLN A 288 15.18 10.84 11.94
CA GLN A 288 15.40 12.14 11.30
C GLN A 288 14.28 13.15 11.56
N LEU A 289 13.78 13.19 12.80
CA LEU A 289 12.62 14.01 13.17
C LEU A 289 12.90 15.50 12.98
N ARG A 290 14.07 15.98 13.42
CA ARG A 290 14.41 17.40 13.34
C ARG A 290 14.51 17.86 11.87
N GLU A 291 15.18 17.07 11.05
CA GLU A 291 15.32 17.31 9.61
C GLU A 291 13.95 17.22 8.92
N GLY A 292 13.15 16.20 9.24
CA GLY A 292 11.81 16.01 8.70
C GLY A 292 10.87 17.18 9.03
N ILE A 293 10.84 17.63 10.29
CA ILE A 293 10.07 18.81 10.71
C ILE A 293 10.53 20.07 9.99
N LYS A 294 11.85 20.22 9.77
CA LYS A 294 12.38 21.33 8.97
C LYS A 294 11.92 21.24 7.51
N LEU A 295 11.92 20.04 6.93
CA LEU A 295 11.44 19.81 5.57
C LEU A 295 9.94 20.11 5.43
N ILE A 296 9.10 19.71 6.38
CA ILE A 296 7.66 20.04 6.40
C ILE A 296 7.48 21.56 6.27
N LYS A 297 8.20 22.34 7.09
CA LYS A 297 8.12 23.81 7.08
C LYS A 297 8.65 24.46 5.80
N GLN A 298 9.51 23.77 5.04
CA GLN A 298 10.16 24.32 3.84
C GLN A 298 9.50 23.91 2.53
N LYS A 299 8.99 22.68 2.47
CA LYS A 299 8.58 22.04 1.22
C LYS A 299 7.10 21.69 1.17
N CYS A 300 6.50 21.39 2.32
CA CYS A 300 5.07 21.07 2.34
C CYS A 300 4.21 22.34 2.31
N HIS A 301 2.91 22.14 2.12
CA HIS A 301 1.94 23.21 2.24
C HIS A 301 2.01 23.83 3.65
N PRO A 302 1.78 25.16 3.81
CA PRO A 302 1.72 25.79 5.13
C PRO A 302 0.75 25.11 6.11
N ASP A 303 -0.28 24.47 5.56
CA ASP A 303 -1.32 23.73 6.29
C ASP A 303 -1.10 22.20 6.28
N PHE A 304 0.15 21.73 6.14
CA PHE A 304 0.44 20.30 6.19
C PHE A 304 0.19 19.74 7.58
N ILE A 305 -0.64 18.70 7.67
CA ILE A 305 -1.02 18.08 8.94
C ILE A 305 -0.28 16.76 9.11
N LEU A 306 0.41 16.61 10.24
CA LEU A 306 1.09 15.38 10.63
C LEU A 306 0.32 14.71 11.76
N THR A 307 -0.09 13.47 11.55
CA THR A 307 -0.81 12.67 12.52
C THR A 307 -0.09 11.36 12.77
N LEU A 308 -0.42 10.72 13.88
CA LEU A 308 0.19 9.45 14.28
C LEU A 308 -0.93 8.43 14.50
N HIS A 309 -0.61 7.17 14.26
CA HIS A 309 -1.47 6.06 14.61
C HIS A 309 -0.75 5.16 15.62
N SER A 310 -1.43 4.76 16.68
CA SER A 310 -0.84 3.85 17.66
C SER A 310 -0.63 2.44 17.10
N SER A 311 0.13 1.63 17.82
CA SER A 311 0.39 0.24 17.46
C SER A 311 -0.89 -0.57 17.59
N LEU A 312 -1.19 -1.40 16.59
CA LEU A 312 -2.29 -2.37 16.62
C LEU A 312 -2.19 -3.39 17.77
N ARG A 313 -1.05 -3.45 18.47
CA ARG A 313 -0.87 -4.28 19.68
C ARG A 313 -1.40 -3.64 20.96
N LEU A 314 -1.79 -2.36 20.92
CA LEU A 314 -2.38 -1.66 22.04
C LEU A 314 -3.77 -2.25 22.35
N ASN A 315 -4.02 -2.58 23.62
CA ASN A 315 -5.34 -2.99 24.07
C ASN A 315 -5.58 -2.52 25.52
N LEU A 316 -6.31 -1.41 25.64
CA LEU A 316 -6.66 -0.76 26.91
C LEU A 316 -7.87 -1.42 27.60
N SER A 317 -8.58 -2.32 26.92
CA SER A 317 -9.85 -2.89 27.39
C SER A 317 -9.76 -4.40 27.69
N ASN A 318 -8.56 -4.97 27.79
CA ASN A 318 -8.39 -6.41 27.94
C ASN A 318 -8.85 -6.90 29.34
N LEU A 319 -10.01 -7.55 29.40
CA LEU A 319 -10.60 -8.08 30.64
C LEU A 319 -9.92 -9.37 31.14
N GLU A 320 -9.08 -10.01 30.34
CA GLU A 320 -8.39 -11.24 30.72
C GLU A 320 -7.03 -10.99 31.35
N ASP A 321 -6.28 -10.01 30.84
CA ASP A 321 -4.89 -9.76 31.26
C ASP A 321 -4.64 -8.28 31.58
N LYS A 322 -4.65 -7.97 32.88
CA LYS A 322 -4.31 -6.64 33.40
C LYS A 322 -2.89 -6.20 33.07
N THR A 323 -1.97 -7.13 32.80
CA THR A 323 -0.60 -6.82 32.38
C THR A 323 -0.59 -6.21 30.98
N ILE A 324 -1.46 -6.67 30.08
CA ILE A 324 -1.64 -6.09 28.75
C ILE A 324 -2.19 -4.68 28.87
N VAL A 325 -3.18 -4.46 29.74
CA VAL A 325 -3.75 -3.13 30.01
C VAL A 325 -2.68 -2.18 30.55
N ALA A 326 -1.95 -2.57 31.60
CA ALA A 326 -0.89 -1.74 32.18
C ALA A 326 0.23 -1.40 31.18
N LYS A 327 0.62 -2.37 30.33
CA LYS A 327 1.58 -2.12 29.24
C LYS A 327 1.02 -1.17 28.19
N SER A 328 -0.25 -1.30 27.84
CA SER A 328 -0.93 -0.45 26.85
C SER A 328 -1.08 0.98 27.36
N VAL A 329 -1.46 1.15 28.63
CA VAL A 329 -1.51 2.46 29.32
C VAL A 329 -0.13 3.12 29.30
N LYS A 330 0.92 2.38 29.70
CA LYS A 330 2.30 2.90 29.67
C LYS A 330 2.74 3.27 28.25
N LEU A 331 2.42 2.43 27.27
CA LEU A 331 2.75 2.66 25.87
C LEU A 331 2.05 3.92 25.34
N LEU A 332 0.76 4.08 25.58
CA LEU A 332 -0.01 5.22 25.09
C LEU A 332 0.43 6.54 25.74
N LYS A 333 0.70 6.55 27.05
CA LYS A 333 1.30 7.71 27.74
C LYS A 333 2.57 8.18 27.04
N LYS A 334 3.45 7.22 26.69
CA LYS A 334 4.69 7.54 25.98
C LYS A 334 4.43 8.00 24.54
N GLN A 335 3.43 7.45 23.86
CA GLN A 335 3.07 7.88 22.51
C GLN A 335 2.49 9.31 22.48
N ILE A 336 1.70 9.70 23.49
CA ILE A 336 1.24 11.09 23.67
C ILE A 336 2.45 12.02 23.87
N GLU A 337 3.38 11.65 24.76
CA GLU A 337 4.62 12.41 24.97
C GLU A 337 5.43 12.55 23.67
N ILE A 338 5.53 11.48 22.88
CA ILE A 338 6.23 11.46 21.59
C ILE A 338 5.52 12.37 20.57
N ALA A 339 4.20 12.30 20.50
CA ALA A 339 3.38 13.11 19.62
C ALA A 339 3.58 14.60 19.90
N ASP A 340 3.48 15.02 21.16
CA ASP A 340 3.61 16.42 21.57
C ASP A 340 5.04 16.95 21.40
N ASN A 341 6.03 16.24 21.95
CA ASN A 341 7.37 16.81 22.14
C ASN A 341 8.34 16.58 20.98
N TYR A 342 8.05 15.62 20.10
CA TYR A 342 8.99 15.21 19.06
C TYR A 342 8.42 15.34 17.66
N TYR A 343 7.20 14.84 17.45
CA TYR A 343 6.52 14.96 16.15
C TYR A 343 5.74 16.26 16.01
N TYR A 344 5.31 16.86 17.12
CA TYR A 344 4.34 17.98 17.13
C TYR A 344 3.09 17.63 16.33
N ALA A 345 2.60 16.41 16.51
CA ALA A 345 1.45 15.89 15.78
C ALA A 345 0.13 16.41 16.37
N ASP A 346 -0.81 16.79 15.50
CA ASP A 346 -2.12 17.30 15.92
C ASP A 346 -2.99 16.20 16.56
N GLN A 347 -2.85 14.98 16.05
CA GLN A 347 -3.74 13.86 16.35
C GLN A 347 -2.97 12.54 16.49
N LEU A 348 -3.37 11.74 17.48
CA LEU A 348 -2.93 10.37 17.70
C LEU A 348 -4.12 9.42 17.67
N VAL A 349 -4.27 8.66 16.59
CA VAL A 349 -5.34 7.69 16.40
C VAL A 349 -5.07 6.42 17.20
N ILE A 350 -6.11 5.92 17.85
CA ILE A 350 -6.10 4.63 18.53
C ILE A 350 -7.35 3.83 18.17
N HIS A 351 -7.18 2.52 18.06
CA HIS A 351 -8.29 1.60 18.20
C HIS A 351 -8.69 1.53 19.69
N PRO A 352 -10.00 1.54 20.03
CA PRO A 352 -10.49 1.36 21.39
C PRO A 352 -9.94 0.10 22.10
N GLY A 353 -9.66 -0.93 21.31
CA GLY A 353 -9.19 -2.23 21.78
C GLY A 353 -10.27 -3.30 21.74
N SER A 354 -9.98 -4.43 22.38
CA SER A 354 -10.91 -5.56 22.47
C SER A 354 -11.03 -6.09 23.89
N TYR A 355 -12.24 -6.49 24.27
CA TYR A 355 -12.52 -6.94 25.64
C TYR A 355 -12.19 -8.43 25.88
N VAL A 356 -11.88 -9.19 24.81
CA VAL A 356 -11.39 -10.58 24.76
C VAL A 356 -12.39 -11.64 25.28
N ARG A 357 -13.07 -11.41 26.39
CA ARG A 357 -14.10 -12.31 26.93
C ARG A 357 -15.43 -12.12 26.24
N MET A 358 -16.01 -13.13 25.61
CA MET A 358 -17.32 -12.99 24.96
C MET A 358 -18.42 -12.50 25.94
N ASN A 359 -19.26 -11.57 25.46
CA ASN A 359 -20.50 -11.06 26.08
C ASN A 359 -20.40 -10.08 27.27
N ASP A 360 -19.25 -9.45 27.53
CA ASP A 360 -19.14 -8.38 28.55
C ASP A 360 -18.51 -7.08 27.99
N TYR A 361 -19.12 -6.54 26.93
CA TYR A 361 -18.63 -5.32 26.29
C TYR A 361 -18.74 -4.09 27.22
N GLN A 362 -19.72 -4.08 28.15
CA GLN A 362 -19.92 -2.96 29.08
C GLN A 362 -18.76 -2.83 30.06
N SER A 363 -18.28 -3.94 30.64
CA SER A 363 -17.06 -3.92 31.45
C SER A 363 -15.83 -3.55 30.63
N GLY A 364 -15.79 -3.96 29.35
CA GLY A 364 -14.75 -3.54 28.41
C GLY A 364 -14.71 -2.02 28.20
N ILE A 365 -15.86 -1.39 27.95
CA ILE A 365 -15.99 0.07 27.82
C ILE A 365 -15.59 0.76 29.12
N LYS A 366 -16.04 0.25 30.27
CA LYS A 366 -15.67 0.81 31.57
C LYS A 366 -14.16 0.78 31.79
N LEU A 367 -13.51 -0.35 31.51
CA LEU A 367 -12.06 -0.49 31.65
C LEU A 367 -11.29 0.40 30.65
N LEU A 368 -11.81 0.55 29.43
CA LEU A 368 -11.26 1.49 28.46
C LEU A 368 -11.32 2.93 28.98
N ILE A 369 -12.48 3.36 29.50
CA ILE A 369 -12.67 4.69 30.10
C ILE A 369 -11.70 4.91 31.26
N GLU A 370 -11.57 3.94 32.17
CA GLU A 370 -10.62 4.00 33.28
C GLU A 370 -9.17 4.17 32.77
N SER A 371 -8.79 3.40 31.76
CA SER A 371 -7.46 3.46 31.16
C SER A 371 -7.21 4.79 30.44
N LEU A 372 -8.19 5.31 29.69
CA LEU A 372 -8.10 6.61 29.02
C LEU A 372 -8.00 7.75 30.03
N ASN A 373 -8.78 7.71 31.12
CA ASN A 373 -8.69 8.68 32.21
C ASN A 373 -7.34 8.64 32.95
N GLU A 374 -6.62 7.51 32.91
CA GLU A 374 -5.26 7.42 33.45
C GLU A 374 -4.22 8.04 32.51
N VAL A 375 -4.46 7.97 31.20
CA VAL A 375 -3.51 8.32 30.14
C VAL A 375 -3.65 9.76 29.69
N ILE A 376 -4.88 10.24 29.52
CA ILE A 376 -5.19 11.56 28.97
C ILE A 376 -5.04 12.60 30.07
N THR A 377 -4.30 13.67 29.77
CA THR A 377 -4.04 14.77 30.70
C THR A 377 -4.63 16.08 30.18
N ARG A 378 -4.73 17.09 31.04
CA ARG A 378 -5.22 18.40 30.63
C ARG A 378 -4.16 19.17 29.84
N GLU A 379 -2.90 18.87 30.11
CA GLU A 379 -1.73 19.59 29.63
C GLU A 379 -1.25 19.14 28.25
N GLN A 380 -1.66 17.96 27.76
CA GLN A 380 -1.29 17.50 26.41
C GLN A 380 -1.89 18.39 25.32
N ASP A 381 -1.17 18.54 24.22
CA ASP A 381 -1.64 19.31 23.06
C ASP A 381 -2.34 18.40 22.04
N VAL A 382 -1.72 17.26 21.73
CA VAL A 382 -2.24 16.24 20.82
C VAL A 382 -3.63 15.77 21.24
N LYS A 383 -4.54 15.65 20.26
CA LYS A 383 -5.83 15.00 20.47
C LYS A 383 -5.69 13.50 20.32
N VAL A 384 -6.21 12.73 21.28
CA VAL A 384 -6.37 11.28 21.11
C VAL A 384 -7.65 11.04 20.32
N VAL A 385 -7.52 10.32 19.22
CA VAL A 385 -8.60 10.11 18.26
C VAL A 385 -9.07 8.66 18.34
N ILE A 386 -10.31 8.46 18.76
CA ILE A 386 -10.90 7.13 18.91
C ILE A 386 -11.50 6.70 17.57
N GLU A 387 -10.95 5.65 16.98
CA GLU A 387 -11.45 5.11 15.71
C GLU A 387 -12.64 4.17 15.91
N ASN A 388 -13.63 4.23 15.01
CA ASN A 388 -14.68 3.22 14.94
C ASN A 388 -14.13 1.90 14.39
N MET A 389 -14.61 0.78 14.91
CA MET A 389 -14.08 -0.54 14.55
C MET A 389 -15.06 -1.35 13.70
N ALA A 390 -14.54 -2.27 12.88
CA ALA A 390 -15.35 -3.22 12.11
C ALA A 390 -16.19 -4.16 13.00
N GLY A 391 -15.81 -4.32 14.28
CA GLY A 391 -16.53 -5.16 15.24
C GLY A 391 -16.13 -6.63 15.14
N LYS A 392 -14.90 -6.90 14.70
CA LYS A 392 -14.32 -8.24 14.59
C LYS A 392 -14.07 -8.80 15.99
N GLY A 393 -14.52 -10.04 16.20
CA GLY A 393 -14.36 -10.73 17.48
C GLY A 393 -14.98 -9.95 18.64
N THR A 394 -14.14 -9.32 19.46
CA THR A 394 -14.52 -8.60 20.68
C THR A 394 -14.05 -7.14 20.66
N GLU A 395 -13.90 -6.55 19.49
CA GLU A 395 -13.63 -5.11 19.37
C GLU A 395 -14.74 -4.26 20.02
N LEU A 396 -14.31 -3.14 20.61
CA LEU A 396 -15.15 -2.05 21.09
C LEU A 396 -15.16 -0.91 20.08
N GLY A 397 -16.19 -0.07 20.11
CA GLY A 397 -16.32 1.07 19.19
C GLY A 397 -16.91 0.65 17.84
N ARG A 398 -17.65 -0.46 17.79
CA ARG A 398 -18.27 -0.98 16.56
C ARG A 398 -19.58 -0.29 16.16
N ASN A 399 -20.07 0.60 17.01
CA ASN A 399 -21.27 1.40 16.77
C ASN A 399 -21.16 2.73 17.51
N PHE A 400 -21.97 3.70 17.09
CA PHE A 400 -21.91 5.06 17.62
C PHE A 400 -22.32 5.15 19.10
N TYR A 401 -23.16 4.23 19.60
CA TYR A 401 -23.50 4.20 21.02
C TYR A 401 -22.30 3.83 21.90
N GLU A 402 -21.51 2.83 21.50
CA GLU A 402 -20.28 2.46 22.21
C GLU A 402 -19.27 3.61 22.18
N MET A 403 -19.10 4.26 21.03
CA MET A 403 -18.21 5.43 20.90
C MET A 403 -18.66 6.61 21.77
N ALA A 404 -19.95 6.97 21.74
CA ALA A 404 -20.51 8.02 22.59
C ALA A 404 -20.31 7.71 24.09
N SER A 405 -20.51 6.45 24.49
CA SER A 405 -20.29 5.99 25.87
C SER A 405 -18.83 6.17 26.30
N ILE A 406 -17.87 5.92 25.41
CA ILE A 406 -16.44 6.13 25.68
C ILE A 406 -16.13 7.62 25.84
N LEU A 407 -16.63 8.46 24.92
CA LEU A 407 -16.40 9.91 24.96
C LEU A 407 -16.97 10.57 26.22
N ASP A 408 -18.18 10.19 26.63
CA ASP A 408 -18.86 10.72 27.83
C ASP A 408 -18.14 10.33 29.13
N GLY A 409 -17.58 9.12 29.19
CA GLY A 409 -16.89 8.64 30.38
C GLY A 409 -15.50 9.24 30.63
N VAL A 410 -14.88 9.86 29.62
CA VAL A 410 -13.52 10.42 29.74
C VAL A 410 -13.57 11.86 30.25
N LYS A 411 -12.84 12.12 31.34
CA LYS A 411 -12.83 13.37 32.10
C LYS A 411 -12.39 14.58 31.27
N TYR A 412 -11.32 14.42 30.49
CA TYR A 412 -10.80 15.47 29.60
C TYR A 412 -11.22 15.18 28.17
N ASN A 413 -12.53 15.07 27.94
CA ASN A 413 -13.09 14.77 26.62
C ASN A 413 -12.79 15.85 25.58
N ASP A 414 -12.41 17.06 25.98
CA ASP A 414 -11.89 18.11 25.09
C ASP A 414 -10.57 17.72 24.41
N LYS A 415 -9.85 16.73 24.96
CA LYS A 415 -8.66 16.11 24.37
C LYS A 415 -8.98 14.91 23.48
N LEU A 416 -10.25 14.56 23.32
CA LEU A 416 -10.71 13.50 22.44
C LEU A 416 -11.29 14.05 21.14
N LYS A 417 -11.08 13.26 20.08
CA LYS A 417 -11.82 13.31 18.82
C LYS A 417 -12.15 11.89 18.40
N VAL A 418 -12.89 11.75 17.31
CA VAL A 418 -13.13 10.44 16.68
C VAL A 418 -12.59 10.38 15.26
N CYS A 419 -12.20 9.17 14.85
CA CYS A 419 -11.89 8.85 13.47
C CYS A 419 -13.04 8.00 12.92
N LEU A 420 -13.56 8.40 11.75
CA LEU A 420 -14.49 7.58 11.00
C LEU A 420 -13.75 6.87 9.86
N ASP A 421 -13.48 5.59 10.05
CA ASP A 421 -13.03 4.69 9.00
C ASP A 421 -14.23 4.13 8.22
N THR A 422 -14.25 4.41 6.92
CA THR A 422 -15.35 4.03 6.03
C THR A 422 -15.47 2.52 5.79
N CYS A 423 -14.35 1.80 5.76
CA CYS A 423 -14.37 0.34 5.68
C CYS A 423 -14.94 -0.26 6.97
N HIS A 424 -14.55 0.25 8.14
CA HIS A 424 -15.06 -0.19 9.44
C HIS A 424 -16.55 0.13 9.63
N LEU A 425 -17.02 1.29 9.19
CA LEU A 425 -18.44 1.63 9.22
C LEU A 425 -19.25 0.63 8.38
N TRP A 426 -18.79 0.34 7.17
CA TRP A 426 -19.42 -0.63 6.28
C TRP A 426 -19.42 -2.05 6.86
N ASP A 427 -18.26 -2.49 7.37
CA ASP A 427 -18.07 -3.82 7.93
C ASP A 427 -18.85 -4.04 9.23
N SER A 428 -19.07 -2.99 10.03
CA SER A 428 -19.88 -3.03 11.25
C SER A 428 -21.39 -2.96 10.96
N GLY A 429 -21.77 -2.39 9.81
CA GLY A 429 -23.10 -2.51 9.24
C GLY A 429 -23.78 -1.23 8.79
N TYR A 430 -23.12 -0.09 8.91
CA TYR A 430 -23.61 1.20 8.44
C TYR A 430 -23.60 1.26 6.92
N ASP A 431 -24.72 1.68 6.32
CA ASP A 431 -24.85 1.77 4.87
C ASP A 431 -24.46 3.17 4.40
N ILE A 432 -23.15 3.43 4.36
CA ILE A 432 -22.59 4.70 3.88
C ILE A 432 -22.63 4.83 2.35
N LYS A 433 -23.13 3.81 1.64
CA LYS A 433 -23.22 3.81 0.18
C LYS A 433 -24.55 4.36 -0.31
N GLU A 434 -25.65 3.83 0.24
CA GLU A 434 -27.00 4.16 -0.23
C GLU A 434 -27.78 5.00 0.80
N ARG A 435 -27.33 5.04 2.07
CA ARG A 435 -28.06 5.67 3.19
C ARG A 435 -27.15 6.55 4.04
N PHE A 436 -26.21 7.24 3.41
CA PHE A 436 -25.22 8.08 4.08
C PHE A 436 -25.88 9.13 5.01
N ASP A 437 -26.92 9.83 4.55
CA ASP A 437 -27.61 10.85 5.36
C ASP A 437 -28.20 10.29 6.67
N GLU A 438 -28.69 9.05 6.64
CA GLU A 438 -29.23 8.39 7.83
C GLU A 438 -28.13 7.99 8.81
N VAL A 439 -27.00 7.49 8.30
CA VAL A 439 -25.81 7.18 9.10
C VAL A 439 -25.28 8.46 9.74
N LEU A 440 -25.19 9.54 8.98
CA LEU A 440 -24.73 10.85 9.45
C LEU A 440 -25.67 11.43 10.51
N THR A 441 -26.99 11.32 10.30
CA THR A 441 -28.00 11.76 11.27
C THR A 441 -27.89 10.99 12.59
N GLU A 442 -27.68 9.66 12.54
CA GLU A 442 -27.46 8.85 13.73
C GLU A 442 -26.18 9.26 14.46
N PHE A 443 -25.09 9.45 13.71
CA PHE A 443 -23.80 9.87 14.23
C PHE A 443 -23.87 11.24 14.92
N ASP A 444 -24.44 12.23 14.24
CA ASP A 444 -24.53 13.60 14.74
C ASP A 444 -25.37 13.69 16.02
N LYS A 445 -26.48 12.92 16.08
CA LYS A 445 -27.33 12.85 17.27
C LYS A 445 -26.60 12.29 18.51
N LEU A 446 -25.68 11.34 18.32
CA LEU A 446 -25.02 10.64 19.42
C LEU A 446 -23.66 11.26 19.81
N ILE A 447 -22.93 11.78 18.83
CA ILE A 447 -21.53 12.20 18.98
C ILE A 447 -21.32 13.64 18.49
N GLY A 448 -21.96 14.01 17.37
CA GLY A 448 -21.80 15.32 16.74
C GLY A 448 -20.68 15.35 15.70
N THR A 449 -20.94 15.90 14.51
CA THR A 449 -19.96 15.96 13.41
C THR A 449 -18.69 16.73 13.76
N ASP A 450 -18.77 17.71 14.65
CA ASP A 450 -17.61 18.49 15.14
C ASP A 450 -16.60 17.67 15.94
N MET A 451 -16.98 16.47 16.40
CA MET A 451 -16.07 15.54 17.07
C MET A 451 -15.19 14.76 16.11
N VAL A 452 -15.47 14.78 14.81
CA VAL A 452 -14.68 14.08 13.80
C VAL A 452 -13.37 14.81 13.56
N GLY A 453 -12.29 14.31 14.15
CA GLY A 453 -10.94 14.82 13.90
C GLY A 453 -10.36 14.29 12.59
N MET A 454 -10.76 13.07 12.22
CA MET A 454 -10.18 12.34 11.10
C MET A 454 -11.21 11.46 10.38
N LEU A 455 -10.99 11.26 9.09
CA LEU A 455 -11.63 10.25 8.28
C LEU A 455 -10.55 9.33 7.70
N HIS A 456 -10.68 8.02 7.91
CA HIS A 456 -9.94 7.06 7.11
C HIS A 456 -10.83 6.67 5.92
N ILE A 457 -10.38 7.02 4.71
CA ILE A 457 -11.14 6.82 3.48
C ILE A 457 -10.65 5.53 2.84
N ASN A 458 -11.29 4.43 3.22
CA ASN A 458 -10.96 3.09 2.77
C ASN A 458 -12.19 2.44 2.11
N ASP A 459 -12.01 1.85 0.92
CA ASP A 459 -13.02 0.95 0.37
C ASP A 459 -12.95 -0.40 1.09
N SER A 460 -14.01 -1.22 1.02
CA SER A 460 -14.04 -2.54 1.69
C SER A 460 -14.00 -3.67 0.67
N VAL A 461 -13.16 -4.67 0.90
CA VAL A 461 -13.18 -5.94 0.13
C VAL A 461 -14.49 -6.71 0.37
N GLY A 462 -15.03 -6.59 1.59
CA GLY A 462 -16.16 -7.39 2.06
C GLY A 462 -17.52 -6.73 1.85
N ASP A 463 -18.57 -7.55 1.86
CA ASP A 463 -19.94 -7.04 1.87
C ASP A 463 -20.27 -6.37 3.22
N ARG A 464 -21.31 -5.53 3.25
CA ARG A 464 -21.73 -4.83 4.48
C ARG A 464 -22.00 -5.83 5.60
N LYS A 465 -21.64 -5.49 6.85
CA LYS A 465 -21.76 -6.36 8.04
C LYS A 465 -20.80 -7.57 8.05
N CYS A 466 -19.78 -7.62 7.20
CA CYS A 466 -18.87 -8.77 7.15
C CYS A 466 -17.88 -8.83 8.32
N LYS A 467 -17.61 -7.70 9.01
CA LYS A 467 -16.66 -7.60 10.14
C LYS A 467 -15.26 -8.12 9.81
N LEU A 468 -14.80 -7.92 8.57
CA LEU A 468 -13.54 -8.49 8.09
C LEU A 468 -12.35 -7.61 8.43
N ASP A 469 -12.53 -6.29 8.35
CA ASP A 469 -11.47 -5.29 8.42
C ASP A 469 -10.42 -5.61 7.34
N ARG A 470 -10.82 -5.37 6.09
CA ARG A 470 -10.03 -5.64 4.88
C ARG A 470 -10.22 -4.51 3.88
N HIS A 471 -9.29 -3.56 3.89
CA HIS A 471 -9.31 -2.41 3.00
C HIS A 471 -9.09 -2.84 1.54
N ALA A 472 -9.82 -2.20 0.64
CA ALA A 472 -9.61 -2.23 -0.80
C ALA A 472 -9.17 -0.86 -1.28
N ASN A 473 -8.48 -0.81 -2.42
CA ASN A 473 -8.22 0.45 -3.10
C ASN A 473 -9.53 1.13 -3.51
N ILE A 474 -9.51 2.45 -3.60
CA ILE A 474 -10.71 3.25 -3.91
C ILE A 474 -11.31 2.82 -5.25
N GLY A 475 -12.56 2.31 -5.22
CA GLY A 475 -13.26 1.85 -6.41
C GLY A 475 -13.05 0.37 -6.78
N ALA A 476 -12.17 -0.33 -6.06
CA ALA A 476 -11.98 -1.77 -6.19
C ALA A 476 -12.81 -2.58 -5.17
N GLY A 477 -13.48 -1.91 -4.23
CA GLY A 477 -14.27 -2.54 -3.18
C GLY A 477 -15.79 -2.45 -3.37
N LYS A 478 -16.51 -2.69 -2.27
CA LYS A 478 -17.97 -2.79 -2.24
C LYS A 478 -18.68 -1.47 -1.93
N ILE A 479 -18.00 -0.52 -1.29
CA ILE A 479 -18.54 0.81 -0.98
C ILE A 479 -18.58 1.61 -2.28
N GLY A 480 -17.43 1.70 -2.96
CA GLY A 480 -17.29 2.31 -4.28
C GLY A 480 -17.06 3.82 -4.26
N VAL A 481 -16.55 4.33 -5.39
CA VAL A 481 -16.03 5.69 -5.53
C VAL A 481 -17.04 6.78 -5.21
N LYS A 482 -18.27 6.64 -5.71
CA LYS A 482 -19.29 7.70 -5.57
C LYS A 482 -19.52 8.04 -4.09
N ALA A 483 -19.82 7.04 -3.28
CA ALA A 483 -20.09 7.20 -1.86
C ALA A 483 -18.88 7.74 -1.09
N LEU A 484 -17.68 7.19 -1.35
CA LEU A 484 -16.45 7.65 -0.69
C LEU A 484 -16.08 9.09 -1.07
N SER A 485 -16.32 9.48 -2.33
CA SER A 485 -16.11 10.84 -2.81
C SER A 485 -17.09 11.83 -2.21
N GLU A 486 -18.39 11.48 -2.15
CA GLU A 486 -19.42 12.30 -1.50
C GLU A 486 -19.11 12.52 -0.02
N LEU A 487 -18.73 11.47 0.71
CA LEU A 487 -18.30 11.56 2.11
C LEU A 487 -17.04 12.42 2.27
N CYS A 488 -16.05 12.27 1.39
CA CYS A 488 -14.80 13.03 1.46
C CYS A 488 -15.03 14.55 1.25
N LYS A 489 -16.01 14.90 0.40
CA LYS A 489 -16.39 16.28 0.06
C LYS A 489 -17.49 16.87 0.94
N SER A 490 -18.06 16.08 1.84
CA SER A 490 -19.12 16.53 2.75
C SER A 490 -18.66 17.74 3.58
N SER A 491 -19.54 18.76 3.60
CA SER A 491 -19.27 20.03 4.27
C SER A 491 -19.15 19.89 5.79
N GLU A 492 -19.81 18.88 6.34
CA GLU A 492 -19.84 18.46 7.73
C GLU A 492 -18.45 18.01 8.19
N PHE A 493 -17.65 17.45 7.27
CA PHE A 493 -16.30 16.98 7.56
C PHE A 493 -15.21 17.86 7.00
N LYS A 494 -15.50 19.10 6.57
CA LYS A 494 -14.48 20.01 5.99
C LYS A 494 -13.23 20.18 6.86
N HIS A 495 -13.42 20.19 8.18
CA HIS A 495 -12.39 20.38 9.20
C HIS A 495 -11.58 19.10 9.53
N ALA A 496 -12.12 17.93 9.19
CA ALA A 496 -11.47 16.66 9.50
C ALA A 496 -10.28 16.40 8.55
N VAL A 497 -9.24 15.76 9.07
CA VAL A 497 -8.11 15.26 8.26
C VAL A 497 -8.58 14.02 7.51
N LYS A 498 -8.33 13.89 6.21
CA LYS A 498 -8.66 12.66 5.46
C LYS A 498 -7.38 11.89 5.17
N ILE A 499 -7.36 10.60 5.49
CA ILE A 499 -6.19 9.72 5.30
C ILE A 499 -6.61 8.47 4.52
N LEU A 500 -5.80 8.09 3.55
CA LEU A 500 -5.90 6.81 2.85
C LEU A 500 -5.04 5.75 3.57
N GLU A 501 -5.60 4.59 3.85
CA GLU A 501 -4.91 3.40 4.37
C GLU A 501 -5.11 2.19 3.45
N THR A 502 -5.27 2.48 2.17
CA THR A 502 -5.51 1.50 1.11
C THR A 502 -4.26 0.65 0.86
N PRO A 503 -4.42 -0.61 0.43
CA PRO A 503 -3.28 -1.50 0.21
C PRO A 503 -2.37 -0.99 -0.91
N SER A 504 -1.05 -1.16 -0.73
CA SER A 504 -0.05 -0.86 -1.74
C SER A 504 -0.18 -1.77 -2.97
N ILE A 505 0.11 -1.23 -4.15
CA ILE A 505 0.18 -1.95 -5.42
C ILE A 505 1.64 -2.03 -5.84
N GLY A 506 2.16 -3.25 -6.05
CA GLY A 506 3.57 -3.44 -6.41
C GLY A 506 4.56 -2.95 -5.34
N GLY A 507 4.14 -2.89 -4.06
CA GLY A 507 4.96 -2.39 -2.96
C GLY A 507 4.92 -0.88 -2.74
N MET A 508 4.18 -0.14 -3.56
CA MET A 508 4.05 1.32 -3.48
C MET A 508 2.60 1.75 -3.24
N PRO A 509 2.36 2.83 -2.48
CA PRO A 509 1.01 3.33 -2.24
C PRO A 509 0.39 3.94 -3.50
N ALA A 510 -0.91 3.73 -3.71
CA ALA A 510 -1.66 4.31 -4.83
C ALA A 510 -2.29 5.68 -4.50
N TYR A 511 -1.88 6.30 -3.38
CA TYR A 511 -2.57 7.44 -2.77
C TYR A 511 -2.75 8.64 -3.70
N ARG A 512 -1.76 8.96 -4.55
CA ARG A 512 -1.88 10.04 -5.54
C ARG A 512 -3.07 9.82 -6.47
N HIS A 513 -3.20 8.61 -6.98
CA HIS A 513 -4.24 8.24 -7.93
C HIS A 513 -5.61 8.20 -7.24
N GLU A 514 -5.67 7.57 -6.07
CA GLU A 514 -6.89 7.44 -5.26
C GLU A 514 -7.41 8.79 -4.78
N ARG A 515 -6.52 9.71 -4.39
CA ARG A 515 -6.88 11.10 -4.09
C ARG A 515 -7.58 11.76 -5.28
N ARG A 516 -7.02 11.65 -6.49
CA ARG A 516 -7.63 12.22 -7.70
C ARG A 516 -9.00 11.61 -7.99
N ILE A 517 -9.15 10.29 -7.83
CA ILE A 517 -10.46 9.63 -7.96
C ILE A 517 -11.49 10.24 -7.02
N LEU A 518 -11.12 10.46 -5.75
CA LEU A 518 -12.00 11.07 -4.75
C LEU A 518 -12.30 12.54 -5.07
N GLU A 519 -11.34 13.31 -5.54
CA GLU A 519 -11.51 14.73 -5.89
C GLU A 519 -12.31 14.93 -7.18
N GLU A 520 -12.17 14.05 -8.17
CA GLU A 520 -12.86 14.14 -9.47
C GLU A 520 -14.20 13.39 -9.47
N SER A 521 -14.50 12.63 -8.40
CA SER A 521 -15.70 11.79 -8.28
C SER A 521 -15.83 10.75 -9.41
N GLY A 522 -14.71 10.23 -9.91
CA GLY A 522 -14.72 9.33 -11.06
C GLY A 522 -13.48 8.45 -11.16
N ILE A 523 -13.64 7.25 -11.71
CA ILE A 523 -12.52 6.38 -12.08
C ILE A 523 -12.11 6.74 -13.50
N HIS A 524 -10.85 7.13 -13.69
CA HIS A 524 -10.31 7.36 -15.02
C HIS A 524 -10.37 6.05 -15.84
N PRO A 525 -10.86 6.04 -17.10
CA PRO A 525 -11.00 4.80 -17.89
C PRO A 525 -9.72 3.97 -18.02
N ASN A 526 -8.56 4.64 -17.96
CA ASN A 526 -7.24 4.02 -18.01
C ASN A 526 -6.53 4.01 -16.65
N TRP A 527 -7.28 3.90 -15.53
CA TRP A 527 -6.71 3.98 -14.17
C TRP A 527 -5.53 3.02 -13.93
N ILE A 528 -5.58 1.81 -14.50
CA ILE A 528 -4.49 0.83 -14.44
C ILE A 528 -3.22 1.37 -15.11
N GLU A 529 -3.36 2.03 -16.26
CA GLU A 529 -2.23 2.65 -16.98
C GLU A 529 -1.73 3.91 -16.26
N CYS A 530 -2.61 4.67 -15.60
CA CYS A 530 -2.22 5.77 -14.73
C CYS A 530 -1.38 5.27 -13.55
N ILE A 531 -1.85 4.22 -12.86
CA ILE A 531 -1.10 3.56 -11.79
C ILE A 531 0.22 3.00 -12.32
N ARG A 532 0.21 2.32 -13.48
CA ARG A 532 1.43 1.78 -14.09
C ARG A 532 2.46 2.87 -14.41
N ARG A 533 2.03 4.02 -14.93
CA ARG A 533 2.91 5.14 -15.25
C ARG A 533 3.39 5.91 -14.02
N GLU A 534 2.56 6.04 -12.98
CA GLU A 534 2.87 6.80 -11.78
C GLU A 534 3.63 6.00 -10.72
N ILE A 535 3.44 4.67 -10.71
CA ILE A 535 3.94 3.78 -9.66
C ILE A 535 5.04 2.84 -10.18
N LEU A 536 4.85 2.20 -11.35
CA LEU A 536 5.75 1.13 -11.80
C LEU A 536 6.93 1.64 -12.62
N LEU A 537 6.73 2.61 -13.53
CA LEU A 537 7.81 3.15 -14.36
C LEU A 537 8.91 3.90 -13.56
N PRO A 538 8.58 4.77 -12.59
CA PRO A 538 9.61 5.47 -11.81
C PRO A 538 10.37 4.53 -10.87
N PHE A 539 9.76 3.40 -10.47
CA PHE A 539 10.40 2.42 -9.60
C PHE A 539 11.46 1.58 -10.36
N GLU A 540 11.16 1.18 -11.61
CA GLU A 540 12.14 0.54 -12.50
C GLU A 540 13.29 1.50 -12.84
N GLU A 541 13.01 2.79 -13.08
CA GLU A 541 14.03 3.80 -13.39
C GLU A 541 14.87 4.23 -12.17
N MET A 542 14.31 4.26 -10.96
CA MET A 542 15.05 4.63 -9.74
C MET A 542 15.90 3.49 -9.16
N TYR A 543 15.53 2.22 -9.39
CA TYR A 543 16.14 1.09 -8.69
C TYR A 543 16.84 0.05 -9.58
N GLY A 544 16.71 0.13 -10.91
CA GLY A 544 17.52 -0.64 -11.87
C GLY A 544 17.11 -2.09 -12.05
#